data_AF-T1CKA9-F1
#
_entry.id   AF-T1CKA9-F1
#
_cell.length_a   1.000
_cell.length_b   1.000
_cell.length_c   1.000
_cell.angle_alpha   90.00
_cell.angle_beta   90.00
_cell.angle_gamma   90.00
#
_symmetry.space_group_name_H-M   'P 1'
#
loop_
_entity.id
_entity.type
_entity.pdbx_description
1 polymer ?
#
loop_
_entity_poly.entity_id
_entity_poly.type
_entity_poly.pdbx_seq_one_letter_code
_entity_poly.pdbx_strand_id
1 'polypeptide(L)'
;EVADDAGAMRMLGTLRGIKRWSAQYVALRGLGRLGVFPVDDVGAHKHLAAWLGLPRLDAEATAALVRRWQPYAGLVYFHVLLRRLEEAGHLRIDTPAGSE
;
A
#
# COMPACT_ATOMS: atom_id res chain seq x y z
N GLU A 1 18.72 -17.62 -6.20
CA GLU A 1 18.97 -16.22 -5.82
C GLU A 1 17.62 -15.54 -5.57
N VAL A 2 17.43 -14.87 -4.44
CA VAL A 2 16.17 -14.16 -4.15
C VAL A 2 16.17 -12.89 -4.99
N ALA A 3 15.20 -12.73 -5.90
CA ALA A 3 15.11 -11.53 -6.74
C ALA A 3 15.00 -10.27 -5.87
N ASP A 4 15.53 -9.14 -6.31
CA ASP A 4 15.22 -7.82 -5.75
C ASP A 4 13.79 -7.39 -6.14
N ASP A 5 13.32 -6.27 -5.60
CA ASP A 5 11.93 -5.82 -5.87
C ASP A 5 11.70 -5.61 -7.36
N ALA A 6 12.68 -5.06 -8.06
CA ALA A 6 12.64 -4.88 -9.50
C ALA A 6 12.58 -6.21 -10.26
N GLY A 7 13.33 -7.22 -9.82
CA GLY A 7 13.32 -8.58 -10.35
C GLY A 7 11.96 -9.26 -10.17
N ALA A 8 11.36 -9.15 -8.98
CA ALA A 8 10.01 -9.66 -8.75
C ALA A 8 8.98 -8.98 -9.65
N MET A 9 9.07 -7.66 -9.83
CA MET A 9 8.16 -6.93 -10.75
C MET A 9 8.30 -7.42 -12.19
N ARG A 10 9.53 -7.62 -12.68
CA ARG A 10 9.78 -8.13 -14.04
C ARG A 10 9.17 -9.52 -14.21
N MET A 11 9.42 -10.42 -13.27
CA MET A 11 8.89 -11.79 -13.33
C MET A 11 7.36 -11.85 -13.26
N LEU A 12 6.75 -11.09 -12.35
CA LEU A 12 5.29 -11.04 -12.25
C LEU A 12 4.67 -10.44 -13.52
N GLY A 13 5.33 -9.45 -14.13
CA GLY A 13 4.88 -8.81 -15.36
C GLY A 13 4.88 -9.71 -16.60
N THR A 14 5.55 -10.87 -16.58
CA THR A 14 5.49 -11.83 -17.70
C THR A 14 4.20 -12.66 -17.70
N LEU A 15 3.45 -12.67 -16.61
CA LEU A 15 2.22 -13.44 -16.48
C LEU A 15 1.05 -12.71 -17.17
N ARG A 16 0.31 -13.43 -18.03
CA ARG A 16 -0.85 -12.87 -18.74
C ARG A 16 -1.88 -12.36 -17.74
N GLY A 17 -2.28 -11.09 -17.87
CA GLY A 17 -3.26 -10.45 -16.99
C GLY A 17 -2.65 -9.77 -15.74
N ILE A 18 -1.35 -9.94 -15.48
CA ILE A 18 -0.67 -9.25 -14.39
C ILE A 18 -0.05 -7.95 -14.92
N LYS A 19 -0.59 -6.82 -14.44
CA LYS A 19 -0.05 -5.47 -14.70
C LYS A 19 0.63 -4.92 -13.45
N ARG A 20 1.22 -3.72 -13.55
CA ARG A 20 2.01 -3.09 -12.47
C ARG A 20 1.28 -3.09 -11.13
N TRP A 21 0.02 -2.67 -11.08
CA TRP A 21 -0.80 -2.73 -9.86
C TRP A 21 -0.84 -4.13 -9.24
N SER A 22 -1.27 -5.14 -10.02
CA SER A 22 -1.38 -6.52 -9.54
C SER A 22 -0.03 -7.09 -9.11
N ALA A 23 1.03 -6.78 -9.86
CA ALA A 23 2.39 -7.20 -9.52
C ALA A 23 2.84 -6.61 -8.18
N GLN A 24 2.64 -5.30 -7.97
CA GLN A 24 2.99 -4.62 -6.73
C GLN A 24 2.19 -5.15 -5.54
N TYR A 25 0.89 -5.40 -5.74
CA TYR A 25 0.05 -5.98 -4.69
C TYR A 25 0.46 -7.41 -4.34
N VAL A 26 0.76 -8.26 -5.32
CA VAL A 26 1.28 -9.61 -5.10
C VAL A 26 2.65 -9.58 -4.40
N ALA A 27 3.54 -8.67 -4.79
CA ALA A 27 4.83 -8.51 -4.12
C ALA A 27 4.67 -8.13 -2.64
N LEU A 28 3.79 -7.17 -2.33
CA LEU A 28 3.54 -6.75 -0.96
C LEU A 28 2.84 -7.85 -0.14
N ARG A 29 1.66 -8.30 -0.59
CA ARG A 29 0.77 -9.17 0.18
C ARG A 29 1.11 -10.65 0.08
N GLY A 30 1.60 -11.09 -1.08
CA GLY A 30 1.91 -12.49 -1.36
C GLY A 30 3.38 -12.86 -1.10
N LEU A 31 4.32 -11.95 -1.41
CA LEU A 31 5.76 -12.21 -1.28
C LEU A 31 6.43 -11.51 -0.10
N GLY A 32 5.68 -10.75 0.70
CA GLY A 32 6.20 -10.10 1.91
C GLY A 32 7.18 -8.95 1.66
N ARG A 33 7.16 -8.35 0.47
CA ARG A 33 8.04 -7.21 0.13
C ARG A 33 7.50 -5.92 0.71
N LEU A 34 7.84 -5.65 1.98
CA LEU A 34 7.28 -4.55 2.77
C LEU A 34 7.64 -3.15 2.26
N GLY A 35 8.61 -3.01 1.37
CA GLY A 35 8.95 -1.73 0.72
C GLY A 35 8.08 -1.40 -0.50
N VAL A 36 7.29 -2.35 -0.99
CA VAL A 36 6.51 -2.19 -2.23
C VAL A 36 5.13 -1.61 -1.91
N PHE A 37 4.88 -0.38 -2.37
CA PHE A 37 3.57 0.25 -2.33
C PHE A 37 2.87 0.13 -3.70
N PRO A 38 1.61 -0.34 -3.77
CA PRO A 38 0.81 -0.35 -5.01
C PRO A 38 0.42 1.07 -5.48
N VAL A 39 1.31 1.76 -6.19
CA VAL A 39 1.15 3.17 -6.57
C VAL A 39 0.20 3.42 -7.75
N ASP A 40 -0.41 2.40 -8.33
CA ASP A 40 -1.48 2.58 -9.33
C ASP A 40 -2.88 2.47 -8.71
N ASP A 41 -2.95 2.36 -7.37
CA ASP A 41 -4.22 2.26 -6.64
C ASP A 41 -4.83 3.64 -6.39
N VAL A 42 -5.81 4.00 -7.24
CA VAL A 42 -6.55 5.27 -7.15
C VAL A 42 -7.24 5.43 -5.79
N GLY A 43 -7.73 4.33 -5.21
CA GLY A 43 -8.31 4.33 -3.88
C GLY A 43 -7.27 4.69 -2.84
N ALA A 44 -6.09 4.06 -2.88
CA ALA A 44 -5.03 4.34 -1.93
C ALA A 44 -4.55 5.79 -2.00
N HIS A 45 -4.43 6.39 -3.18
CA HIS A 45 -4.07 7.82 -3.31
C HIS A 45 -5.07 8.73 -2.62
N LYS A 46 -6.36 8.50 -2.88
CA LYS A 46 -7.45 9.30 -2.30
C LYS A 46 -7.41 9.25 -0.78
N HIS A 47 -7.33 8.06 -0.20
CA HIS A 47 -7.38 7.89 1.26
C HIS A 47 -6.07 8.31 1.94
N LEU A 48 -4.92 8.11 1.29
CA LEU A 48 -3.64 8.61 1.81
C LEU A 48 -3.60 10.13 1.84
N ALA A 49 -4.09 10.78 0.78
CA ALA A 49 -4.22 12.24 0.73
C ALA A 49 -5.14 12.76 1.84
N ALA A 50 -6.33 12.13 1.99
CA ALA A 50 -7.30 12.49 3.03
C ALA A 50 -6.73 12.31 4.44
N TRP A 51 -6.05 11.19 4.70
CA TRP A 51 -5.43 10.91 6.00
C TRP A 51 -4.40 11.98 6.37
N LEU A 52 -3.58 12.41 5.42
CA LEU A 52 -2.49 13.36 5.67
C LEU A 52 -2.89 14.83 5.49
N GLY A 53 -4.17 15.12 5.19
CA GLY A 53 -4.63 16.48 4.92
C GLY A 53 -3.98 17.10 3.67
N LEU A 54 -3.64 16.29 2.67
CA LEU A 54 -2.94 16.73 1.45
C LEU A 54 -3.91 16.94 0.28
N PRO A 55 -3.51 17.73 -0.73
CA PRO A 55 -4.19 17.76 -2.03
C PRO A 55 -4.23 16.37 -2.69
N ARG A 56 -5.06 16.24 -3.74
CA ARG A 56 -5.18 15.01 -4.51
C ARG A 56 -3.81 14.53 -4.98
N LEU A 57 -3.48 13.28 -4.66
CA LEU A 57 -2.27 12.61 -5.10
C LEU A 57 -2.54 11.80 -6.37
N ASP A 58 -1.54 11.72 -7.24
CA ASP A 58 -1.44 10.75 -8.34
C ASP A 58 -0.36 9.71 -8.02
N ALA A 59 -0.06 8.83 -9.00
CA ALA A 59 0.92 7.77 -8.84
C ALA A 59 2.34 8.31 -8.56
N GLU A 60 2.73 9.41 -9.20
CA GLU A 60 4.07 9.99 -9.07
C GLU A 60 4.23 10.70 -7.72
N ALA A 61 3.27 11.56 -7.36
CA ALA A 61 3.23 12.23 -6.08
C ALA A 61 3.14 11.23 -4.91
N THR A 62 2.36 10.16 -5.07
CA THR A 62 2.29 9.08 -4.08
C THR A 62 3.62 8.36 -3.97
N ALA A 63 4.27 8.01 -5.09
CA ALA A 63 5.57 7.36 -5.06
C ALA A 63 6.64 8.23 -4.37
N ALA A 64 6.66 9.54 -4.64
CA ALA A 64 7.56 10.48 -3.97
C ALA A 64 7.27 10.59 -2.46
N LEU A 65 5.99 10.66 -2.10
CA LEU A 65 5.54 10.72 -0.71
C LEU A 65 5.98 9.47 0.07
N VAL A 66 5.66 8.28 -0.42
CA VAL A 66 5.88 7.02 0.31
C VAL A 66 7.34 6.61 0.39
N ARG A 67 8.22 7.15 -0.47
CA ARG A 67 9.68 6.91 -0.40
C ARG A 67 10.28 7.24 0.97
N ARG A 68 9.73 8.22 1.68
CA ARG A 68 10.21 8.61 3.03
C ARG A 68 10.03 7.51 4.08
N TRP A 69 9.15 6.54 3.81
CA TRP A 69 8.84 5.43 4.73
C TRP A 69 9.53 4.12 4.36
N GLN A 70 10.47 4.14 3.41
CA GLN A 70 11.29 2.96 3.14
C GLN A 70 12.11 2.55 4.40
N PRO A 71 12.32 1.25 4.64
CA PRO A 71 11.95 0.09 3.80
C PRO A 71 10.52 -0.43 4.02
N TYR A 72 9.65 0.31 4.70
CA TYR A 72 8.31 -0.12 5.15
C TYR A 72 7.17 0.58 4.42
N ALA A 73 7.42 1.20 3.27
CA ALA A 73 6.42 1.97 2.54
C ALA A 73 5.16 1.15 2.22
N GLY A 74 5.29 -0.14 1.93
CA GLY A 74 4.18 -1.06 1.69
C GLY A 74 3.30 -1.30 2.92
N LEU A 75 3.80 -1.18 4.15
CA LEU A 75 2.95 -1.28 5.35
C LEU A 75 1.93 -0.13 5.42
N VAL A 76 2.29 1.06 4.90
CA VAL A 76 1.38 2.22 4.83
C VAL A 76 0.15 1.89 3.98
N TYR A 77 0.30 1.07 2.93
CA TYR A 77 -0.84 0.62 2.12
C TYR A 77 -1.86 -0.16 2.96
N PHE A 78 -1.41 -1.02 3.89
CA PHE A 78 -2.32 -1.74 4.78
C PHE A 78 -3.04 -0.80 5.76
N HIS A 79 -2.36 0.21 6.31
CA HIS A 79 -3.02 1.21 7.15
C HIS A 79 -4.09 1.98 6.38
N VAL A 80 -3.85 2.32 5.11
CA VAL A 80 -4.84 2.96 4.25
C VAL A 80 -6.07 2.06 4.04
N LEU A 81 -5.86 0.76 3.80
CA LEU A 81 -6.97 -0.21 3.67
C LEU A 81 -7.75 -0.39 4.98
N LEU A 82 -7.06 -0.52 6.10
CA LEU A 82 -7.68 -0.70 7.42
C LEU A 82 -8.50 0.53 7.81
N ARG A 83 -7.94 1.73 7.63
CA ARG A 83 -8.65 2.98 7.90
C ARG A 83 -9.94 3.07 7.10
N ARG A 84 -9.95 2.67 5.83
CA ARG A 84 -11.18 2.65 5.02
C ARG A 84 -12.23 1.71 5.61
N LEU A 85 -11.82 0.53 6.09
CA LEU A 85 -12.74 -0.42 6.73
C LEU A 85 -13.27 0.12 8.06
N GLU A 86 -12.44 0.81 8.83
CA GLU A 86 -12.84 1.52 10.06
C GLU A 86 -13.86 2.63 9.76
N GLU A 87 -13.58 3.51 8.79
CA GLU A 87 -14.48 4.59 8.35
C GLU A 87 -15.81 4.05 7.81
N ALA A 88 -15.82 2.85 7.23
CA ALA A 88 -17.02 2.16 6.77
C ALA A 88 -17.77 1.41 7.90
N GLY A 89 -17.26 1.43 9.13
CA GLY A 89 -17.85 0.73 10.27
C GLY A 89 -17.68 -0.80 10.24
N HIS A 90 -16.76 -1.31 9.43
CA HIS A 90 -16.46 -2.74 9.31
C HIS A 90 -15.37 -3.24 10.27
N LEU A 91 -14.61 -2.32 10.88
CA LEU A 91 -13.69 -2.65 11.96
C LEU A 91 -14.24 -2.08 13.26
N ARG A 92 -14.52 -2.96 14.23
CA ARG A 92 -14.65 -2.59 15.62
C ARG A 92 -13.27 -2.69 16.26
N ILE A 93 -12.64 -1.55 16.50
CA ILE A 93 -11.52 -1.49 17.42
C ILE A 93 -12.14 -1.39 18.80
N ASP A 94 -12.33 -2.54 19.45
CA ASP A 94 -12.69 -2.54 20.87
C ASP A 94 -11.47 -2.00 21.62
N THR A 95 -11.52 -0.71 22.01
CA THR A 95 -10.51 -0.13 22.90
C THR A 95 -10.47 -1.00 24.17
N PRO A 96 -9.31 -1.52 24.59
CA PRO A 96 -9.24 -2.27 25.82
C PRO A 96 -9.76 -1.40 26.95
N ALA A 97 -10.76 -1.87 27.69
CA ALA A 97 -11.21 -1.21 28.90
C ALA A 97 -10.03 -1.19 29.89
N GLY A 98 -9.44 -0.01 30.14
CA GLY A 98 -8.47 0.18 31.22
C GLY A 98 -7.08 0.71 30.81
N SER A 99 -7.01 1.80 30.07
CA SER A 99 -5.82 2.66 30.09
C SER A 99 -6.23 4.10 30.43
N GLU A 100 -6.62 4.30 31.68
CA GLU A 100 -6.45 5.57 32.40
C GLU A 100 -5.19 5.46 33.27
#